data_AF-A0A2W5T5Z5-F1
#
_entry.id   AF-A0A2W5T5Z5-F1
#
_cell.length_a   1.000
_cell.length_b   1.000
_cell.length_c   1.000
_cell.angle_alpha   90.00
_cell.angle_beta   90.00
_cell.angle_gamma   90.00
#
_symmetry.space_group_name_H-M   'P 1'
#
loop_
_entity.id
_entity.type
_entity.pdbx_description
1 polymer ?
#
loop_
_entity_poly.entity_id
_entity_poly.type
_entity_poly.pdbx_seq_one_letter_code
_entity_poly.pdbx_strand_id
1 'polypeptide(L)'
;MRYFHSRRFTLRAGEEPELHRASGDSGYVAHLSACTQGATGWDWSFRLVRTGHEWAFLSDGKLTLFVDEPGQYVPNDARPGDTVALRLPRARENLHPHRFSLFGGQGGCVVGHGYTKLFLPITYEAAPSLVEACSSKWADQLRFSLHVANSPYDYERADAAVIDVGVQDEPGVMRLLEAFLRQSPSALTPRGVPFATVEGPLKLARAEAKERGDLCDGFGWRRCSEAVLQGQF
;
A
#
# COMPACT_ATOMS: atom_id res chain seq x y z
N MET A 1 -9.60 12.96 19.80
CA MET A 1 -8.87 12.58 18.56
C MET A 1 -9.30 11.20 18.03
N ARG A 2 -9.11 10.07 18.75
CA ARG A 2 -9.58 8.74 18.30
C ARG A 2 -11.07 8.68 17.92
N TYR A 3 -11.95 9.23 18.75
CA TYR A 3 -13.38 9.31 18.46
C TYR A 3 -13.68 10.06 17.15
N PHE A 4 -13.04 11.22 16.95
CA PHE A 4 -13.21 12.01 15.73
C PHE A 4 -12.70 11.25 14.49
N HIS A 5 -11.52 10.62 14.58
CA HIS A 5 -10.98 9.79 13.51
C HIS A 5 -11.94 8.66 13.12
N SER A 6 -12.41 7.89 14.10
CA SER A 6 -13.36 6.79 13.86
C SER A 6 -14.65 7.26 13.19
N ARG A 7 -15.24 8.37 13.68
CA ARG A 7 -16.54 8.89 13.22
C ARG A 7 -16.49 9.70 11.92
N ARG A 8 -15.38 10.37 11.63
CA ARG A 8 -15.27 11.33 10.52
C ARG A 8 -14.36 10.84 9.41
N PHE A 9 -13.39 9.98 9.70
CA PHE A 9 -12.45 9.47 8.71
C PHE A 9 -12.71 8.00 8.37
N THR A 10 -12.66 7.11 9.36
CA THR A 10 -12.87 5.68 9.16
C THR A 10 -14.32 5.36 8.75
N LEU A 11 -15.30 6.18 9.17
CA LEU A 11 -16.72 6.03 8.82
C LEU A 11 -17.25 4.60 9.05
N ARG A 12 -16.81 3.98 10.15
CA ARG A 12 -17.20 2.61 10.50
C ARG A 12 -18.68 2.57 10.90
N ALA A 13 -19.38 1.51 10.49
CA ALA A 13 -20.75 1.24 10.93
C ALA A 13 -20.81 0.73 12.38
N GLY A 14 -20.05 -0.32 12.72
CA GLY A 14 -19.95 -0.88 14.06
C GLY A 14 -18.93 -0.20 14.98
N GLU A 15 -18.71 -0.80 16.14
CA GLU A 15 -17.65 -0.40 17.07
C GLU A 15 -16.26 -0.82 16.55
N GLU A 16 -15.21 -0.15 17.04
CA GLU A 16 -13.84 -0.53 16.71
C GLU A 16 -13.51 -1.89 17.36
N PRO A 17 -13.14 -2.92 16.58
CA PRO A 17 -12.88 -4.25 17.09
C PRO A 17 -11.55 -4.25 17.85
N GLU A 18 -11.45 -5.16 18.82
CA GLU A 18 -10.18 -5.42 19.49
C GLU A 18 -9.28 -6.27 18.59
N LEU A 19 -8.23 -5.67 18.03
CA LEU A 19 -7.26 -6.35 17.19
C LEU A 19 -6.02 -6.75 18.00
N HIS A 20 -5.99 -8.00 18.49
CA HIS A 20 -4.93 -8.47 19.39
C HIS A 20 -3.52 -8.55 18.78
N ARG A 21 -3.40 -8.60 17.44
CA ARG A 21 -2.12 -8.75 16.75
C ARG A 21 -1.97 -7.66 15.68
N ALA A 22 -0.87 -6.90 15.76
CA ALA A 22 -0.49 -5.96 14.70
C ALA A 22 -0.25 -6.67 13.36
N SER A 23 0.22 -7.92 13.39
CA SER A 23 0.39 -8.76 12.20
C SER A 23 -0.93 -9.29 11.62
N GLY A 24 -2.07 -9.05 12.26
CA GLY A 24 -3.37 -9.52 11.80
C GLY A 24 -3.65 -10.99 12.10
N ASP A 25 -4.66 -11.51 11.41
CA ASP A 25 -5.03 -12.93 11.45
C ASP A 25 -4.10 -13.74 10.55
N SER A 26 -3.42 -14.74 11.11
CA SER A 26 -2.39 -15.49 10.37
C SER A 26 -2.93 -16.29 9.19
N GLY A 27 -4.15 -16.83 9.31
CA GLY A 27 -4.77 -17.58 8.22
C GLY A 27 -5.15 -16.64 7.07
N TYR A 28 -5.70 -15.48 7.41
CA TYR A 28 -6.08 -14.48 6.44
C TYR A 28 -4.88 -13.82 5.76
N VAL A 29 -3.83 -13.47 6.51
CA VAL A 29 -2.59 -12.94 5.93
C VAL A 29 -1.92 -13.94 5.00
N ALA A 30 -1.88 -15.22 5.37
CA ALA A 30 -1.37 -16.27 4.50
C ALA A 30 -2.19 -16.39 3.21
N HIS A 31 -3.52 -16.25 3.30
CA HIS A 31 -4.39 -16.23 2.13
C HIS A 31 -4.11 -15.03 1.21
N LEU A 32 -4.01 -13.82 1.76
CA LEU A 32 -3.64 -12.62 0.98
C LEU A 32 -2.24 -12.76 0.36
N SER A 33 -1.28 -13.33 1.09
CA SER A 33 0.08 -13.59 0.58
C SER A 33 0.07 -14.57 -0.58
N ALA A 34 -0.74 -15.63 -0.51
CA ALA A 34 -0.90 -16.59 -1.60
C ALA A 34 -1.44 -15.95 -2.89
N CYS A 35 -2.30 -14.92 -2.79
CA CYS A 35 -2.77 -14.14 -3.95
C CYS A 35 -1.65 -13.35 -4.67
N THR A 36 -0.45 -13.28 -4.08
CA THR A 36 0.71 -12.56 -4.62
C THR A 36 1.80 -13.52 -5.14
N GLN A 37 1.52 -14.83 -5.20
CA GLN A 37 2.54 -15.85 -5.47
C GLN A 37 3.31 -15.56 -6.77
N GLY A 38 4.63 -15.46 -6.64
CA GLY A 38 5.55 -15.17 -7.76
C GLY A 38 5.63 -13.69 -8.18
N ALA A 39 4.80 -12.81 -7.61
CA ALA A 39 4.83 -11.39 -7.89
C ALA A 39 6.07 -10.75 -7.23
N THR A 40 6.96 -10.22 -8.06
CA THR A 40 8.18 -9.53 -7.65
C THR A 40 8.22 -8.12 -8.22
N GLY A 41 8.86 -7.19 -7.52
CA GLY A 41 8.97 -5.80 -7.92
C GLY A 41 10.34 -5.23 -7.58
N TRP A 42 10.61 -4.02 -8.08
CA TRP A 42 11.86 -3.31 -7.88
C TRP A 42 11.77 -2.34 -6.71
N ASP A 43 12.70 -2.44 -5.79
CA ASP A 43 12.86 -1.52 -4.67
C ASP A 43 14.14 -0.69 -4.82
N TRP A 44 13.96 0.59 -5.13
CA TRP A 44 15.03 1.56 -5.43
C TRP A 44 15.72 2.16 -4.20
N SER A 45 15.43 1.64 -3.00
CA SER A 45 15.99 2.16 -1.75
C SER A 45 17.41 1.64 -1.41
N PHE A 46 17.96 0.73 -2.22
CA PHE A 46 19.23 0.09 -1.95
C PHE A 46 20.41 0.80 -2.61
N ARG A 47 21.58 0.62 -2.01
CA ARG A 47 22.89 0.92 -2.61
C ARG A 47 23.70 -0.34 -2.70
N LEU A 48 24.48 -0.44 -3.77
CA LEU A 48 25.44 -1.52 -3.93
C LEU A 48 26.62 -1.29 -2.99
N VAL A 49 26.91 -2.23 -2.11
CA VAL A 49 28.00 -2.10 -1.11
C VAL A 49 29.27 -2.77 -1.61
N ARG A 50 29.13 -3.96 -2.17
CA ARG A 50 30.26 -4.77 -2.64
C ARG A 50 29.76 -5.76 -3.69
N THR A 51 30.60 -6.06 -4.67
CA THR A 51 30.37 -7.10 -5.68
C THR A 51 31.52 -8.09 -5.71
N GLY A 52 31.24 -9.30 -6.17
CA GLY A 52 32.21 -10.27 -6.62
C GLY A 52 31.69 -11.02 -7.84
N HIS A 53 32.31 -12.15 -8.17
CA HIS A 53 31.87 -12.97 -9.30
C HIS A 53 30.50 -13.58 -8.98
N GLU A 54 29.45 -13.09 -9.65
CA GLU A 54 28.04 -13.55 -9.53
C GLU A 54 27.36 -13.30 -8.18
N TRP A 55 27.94 -12.47 -7.31
CA TRP A 55 27.28 -12.08 -6.06
C TRP A 55 27.46 -10.60 -5.73
N ALA A 56 26.56 -10.08 -4.91
CA ALA A 56 26.58 -8.71 -4.42
C ALA A 56 26.04 -8.58 -2.99
N PHE A 57 26.54 -7.58 -2.26
CA PHE A 57 25.92 -7.07 -1.05
C PHE A 57 25.25 -5.73 -1.35
N LEU A 58 23.99 -5.60 -0.95
CA LEU A 58 23.18 -4.40 -1.10
C LEU A 58 22.70 -3.93 0.26
N SER A 59 22.63 -2.62 0.48
CA SER A 59 22.12 -2.06 1.73
C SER A 59 21.29 -0.81 1.53
N ASP A 60 20.20 -0.68 2.29
CA ASP A 60 19.41 0.54 2.43
C ASP A 60 19.83 1.36 3.68
N GLY A 61 20.94 0.97 4.33
CA GLY A 61 21.43 1.53 5.59
C GLY A 61 20.83 0.92 6.86
N LYS A 62 19.80 0.06 6.74
CA LYS A 62 19.18 -0.65 7.87
C LYS A 62 19.33 -2.15 7.73
N LEU A 63 19.15 -2.66 6.52
CA LEU A 63 19.30 -4.03 6.12
C LEU A 63 20.49 -4.13 5.16
N THR A 64 21.19 -5.26 5.26
CA THR A 64 22.21 -5.64 4.29
C THR A 64 21.83 -7.01 3.77
N LEU A 65 21.67 -7.12 2.45
CA LEU A 65 21.22 -8.31 1.77
C LEU A 65 22.35 -8.85 0.90
N PHE A 66 22.58 -10.16 0.99
CA PHE A 66 23.43 -10.90 0.07
C PHE A 66 22.56 -11.43 -1.07
N VAL A 67 23.00 -11.23 -2.31
CA VAL A 67 22.38 -11.81 -3.51
C VAL A 67 23.45 -12.51 -4.32
N ASP A 68 23.13 -13.69 -4.82
CA ASP A 68 24.03 -14.60 -5.55
C ASP A 68 23.43 -15.10 -6.87
N GLU A 69 22.33 -14.50 -7.30
CA GLU A 69 21.71 -14.80 -8.59
C GLU A 69 21.80 -13.58 -9.54
N PRO A 70 22.05 -13.82 -10.84
CA PRO A 70 22.03 -12.76 -11.84
C PRO A 70 20.66 -12.07 -11.95
N GLY A 71 20.66 -10.74 -12.16
CA GLY A 71 19.43 -9.97 -12.38
C GLY A 71 18.59 -9.72 -11.12
N GLN A 72 19.15 -9.98 -9.93
CA GLN A 72 18.51 -9.64 -8.64
C GLN A 72 18.53 -8.14 -8.35
N TYR A 73 19.37 -7.35 -9.03
CA TYR A 73 19.36 -5.89 -8.94
C TYR A 73 19.58 -5.22 -10.30
N VAL A 74 19.21 -3.95 -10.39
CA VAL A 74 19.45 -3.10 -11.57
C VAL A 74 19.94 -1.71 -11.17
N PRO A 75 20.77 -1.03 -12.00
CA PRO A 75 21.33 -1.52 -13.24
C PRO A 75 22.50 -2.52 -13.02
N ASN A 76 22.73 -3.42 -13.98
CA ASN A 76 23.71 -4.52 -13.85
C ASN A 76 25.17 -4.04 -13.87
N ASP A 77 25.42 -2.83 -14.35
CA ASP A 77 26.74 -2.19 -14.43
C ASP A 77 27.04 -1.25 -13.24
N ALA A 78 26.17 -1.26 -12.23
CA ALA A 78 26.35 -0.48 -11.01
C ALA A 78 27.67 -0.82 -10.30
N ARG A 79 28.30 0.18 -9.72
CA ARG A 79 29.52 0.08 -8.92
C ARG A 79 29.21 0.22 -7.43
N PRO A 80 30.08 -0.29 -6.54
CA PRO A 80 29.97 -0.02 -5.11
C PRO A 80 29.81 1.49 -4.83
N GLY A 81 28.77 1.84 -4.07
CA GLY A 81 28.33 3.20 -3.77
C GLY A 81 27.08 3.64 -4.55
N ASP A 82 26.83 3.05 -5.72
CA ASP A 82 25.72 3.42 -6.60
C ASP A 82 24.38 3.00 -6.02
N THR A 83 23.34 3.78 -6.33
CA THR A 83 21.95 3.41 -6.06
C THR A 83 21.50 2.35 -7.06
N VAL A 84 20.85 1.31 -6.54
CA VAL A 84 20.35 0.18 -7.32
C VAL A 84 18.93 -0.18 -6.87
N ALA A 85 18.14 -0.73 -7.78
CA ALA A 85 16.88 -1.36 -7.44
C ALA A 85 17.11 -2.83 -7.16
N LEU A 86 16.68 -3.32 -6.00
CA LEU A 86 16.71 -4.74 -5.67
C LEU A 86 15.35 -5.39 -6.00
N ARG A 87 15.39 -6.58 -6.59
CA ARG A 87 14.20 -7.38 -6.84
C ARG A 87 13.76 -8.07 -5.57
N LEU A 88 12.54 -7.81 -5.14
CA LEU A 88 11.96 -8.38 -3.93
C LEU A 88 10.54 -8.89 -4.21
N PRO A 89 9.97 -9.78 -3.38
CA PRO A 89 8.54 -10.06 -3.41
C PRO A 89 7.73 -8.76 -3.38
N ARG A 90 6.50 -8.71 -3.90
CA ARG A 90 5.68 -7.48 -3.77
C ARG A 90 4.98 -7.39 -2.42
N ALA A 91 4.63 -8.53 -1.83
CA ALA A 91 4.00 -8.58 -0.51
C ALA A 91 4.98 -8.15 0.61
N ARG A 92 4.46 -7.38 1.56
CA ARG A 92 5.13 -6.81 2.72
C ARG A 92 4.21 -6.93 3.94
N GLU A 93 3.89 -8.18 4.29
CA GLU A 93 2.82 -8.58 5.22
C GLU A 93 2.75 -7.80 6.53
N ASN A 94 3.90 -7.41 7.09
CA ASN A 94 4.02 -6.78 8.40
C ASN A 94 4.69 -5.39 8.36
N LEU A 95 4.62 -4.70 7.22
CA LEU A 95 5.25 -3.38 7.08
C LEU A 95 4.54 -2.29 7.90
N HIS A 96 3.21 -2.38 8.00
CA HIS A 96 2.39 -1.45 8.77
C HIS A 96 1.49 -2.24 9.73
N PRO A 97 1.34 -1.81 10.99
CA PRO A 97 0.43 -2.45 11.93
C PRO A 97 -0.99 -2.53 11.37
N HIS A 98 -1.65 -3.68 11.56
CA HIS A 98 -3.02 -3.96 11.14
C HIS A 98 -3.26 -3.95 9.62
N ARG A 99 -2.19 -3.93 8.81
CA ARG A 99 -2.27 -3.85 7.36
C ARG A 99 -1.39 -4.88 6.67
N PHE A 100 -1.98 -5.59 5.70
CA PHE A 100 -1.24 -6.32 4.68
C PHE A 100 -0.83 -5.31 3.61
N SER A 101 0.47 -5.22 3.31
CA SER A 101 0.99 -4.27 2.34
C SER A 101 1.48 -4.98 1.08
N LEU A 102 1.23 -4.38 -0.07
CA LEU A 102 1.67 -4.85 -1.39
C LEU A 102 2.18 -3.65 -2.18
N PHE A 103 3.36 -3.76 -2.79
CA PHE A 103 3.88 -2.72 -3.67
C PHE A 103 3.67 -3.06 -5.15
N GLY A 104 3.52 -2.05 -5.99
CA GLY A 104 3.54 -2.18 -7.45
C GLY A 104 4.89 -2.68 -7.96
N GLY A 105 4.97 -3.04 -9.24
CA GLY A 105 6.19 -3.61 -9.81
C GLY A 105 7.38 -2.68 -9.86
N GLN A 106 7.13 -1.37 -9.84
CA GLN A 106 8.17 -0.36 -9.76
C GLN A 106 8.36 0.17 -8.32
N GLY A 107 7.81 -0.52 -7.33
CA GLY A 107 7.86 -0.16 -5.91
C GLY A 107 6.70 0.74 -5.48
N GLY A 108 6.81 1.27 -4.26
CA GLY A 108 5.85 2.23 -3.71
C GLY A 108 5.93 3.62 -4.33
N CYS A 109 5.02 4.51 -3.93
CA CYS A 109 5.09 5.92 -4.29
C CYS A 109 6.37 6.60 -3.74
N VAL A 110 6.90 7.57 -4.48
CA VAL A 110 8.11 8.30 -4.06
C VAL A 110 7.73 9.46 -3.15
N VAL A 111 8.06 9.33 -1.87
CA VAL A 111 7.81 10.37 -0.85
C VAL A 111 8.51 11.68 -1.22
N GLY A 112 7.84 12.81 -1.00
CA GLY A 112 8.37 14.15 -1.29
C GLY A 112 7.97 14.70 -2.67
N HIS A 113 7.66 13.83 -3.64
CA HIS A 113 7.17 14.24 -4.97
C HIS A 113 5.65 14.44 -5.03
N GLY A 114 4.94 14.16 -3.94
CA GLY A 114 3.48 14.12 -3.94
C GLY A 114 2.96 12.77 -4.45
N TYR A 115 1.82 12.34 -3.92
CA TYR A 115 1.13 11.13 -4.32
C TYR A 115 -0.36 11.26 -4.02
N THR A 116 -1.14 10.44 -4.73
CA THR A 116 -2.59 10.37 -4.56
C THR A 116 -2.92 9.21 -3.64
N LYS A 117 -3.77 9.45 -2.64
CA LYS A 117 -4.38 8.39 -1.82
C LYS A 117 -5.76 8.09 -2.36
N LEU A 118 -6.03 6.82 -2.65
CA LEU A 118 -7.35 6.30 -2.96
C LEU A 118 -7.82 5.46 -1.78
N PHE A 119 -9.01 5.76 -1.26
CA PHE A 119 -9.62 5.03 -0.15
C PHE A 119 -10.72 4.12 -0.69
N LEU A 120 -10.56 2.82 -0.44
CA LEU A 120 -11.43 1.78 -0.95
C LEU A 120 -12.15 1.14 0.24
N PRO A 121 -13.47 1.30 0.37
CA PRO A 121 -14.27 0.55 1.32
C PRO A 121 -14.53 -0.87 0.77
N ILE A 122 -13.44 -1.58 0.51
CA ILE A 122 -13.46 -2.93 -0.04
C ILE A 122 -14.13 -3.89 0.94
N THR A 123 -14.87 -4.88 0.44
CA THR A 123 -15.42 -5.96 1.26
C THR A 123 -14.33 -6.98 1.60
N TYR A 124 -14.55 -7.72 2.69
CA TYR A 124 -13.66 -8.80 3.10
C TYR A 124 -13.49 -9.84 1.98
N GLU A 125 -14.59 -10.19 1.31
CA GLU A 125 -14.64 -11.21 0.25
C GLU A 125 -13.90 -10.77 -1.02
N ALA A 126 -13.88 -9.47 -1.32
CA ALA A 126 -13.28 -8.94 -2.54
C ALA A 126 -11.80 -8.54 -2.37
N ALA A 127 -11.32 -8.43 -1.14
CA ALA A 127 -9.95 -8.03 -0.84
C ALA A 127 -8.89 -8.97 -1.48
N PRO A 128 -9.02 -10.31 -1.42
CA PRO A 128 -8.08 -11.22 -2.08
C PRO A 128 -7.97 -10.98 -3.59
N SER A 129 -9.11 -10.79 -4.27
CA SER A 129 -9.13 -10.50 -5.72
C SER A 129 -8.53 -9.13 -6.06
N LEU A 130 -8.67 -8.13 -5.18
CA LEU A 130 -7.96 -6.85 -5.33
C LEU A 130 -6.44 -7.05 -5.21
N VAL A 131 -5.99 -7.83 -4.21
CA VAL A 131 -4.57 -8.15 -4.03
C VAL A 131 -4.01 -8.89 -5.25
N GLU A 132 -4.75 -9.85 -5.79
CA GLU A 132 -4.38 -10.58 -7.02
C GLU A 132 -4.28 -9.63 -8.23
N ALA A 133 -5.28 -8.77 -8.43
CA ALA A 133 -5.27 -7.79 -9.52
C ALA A 133 -4.06 -6.85 -9.43
N CYS A 134 -3.76 -6.35 -8.24
CA CYS A 134 -2.59 -5.51 -7.98
C CYS A 134 -1.25 -6.27 -8.03
N SER A 135 -1.26 -7.61 -7.99
CA SER A 135 -0.08 -8.45 -8.15
C SER A 135 0.15 -8.91 -9.60
N SER A 136 -0.81 -8.65 -10.49
CA SER A 136 -0.77 -9.05 -11.89
C SER A 136 0.36 -8.37 -12.68
N LYS A 137 0.66 -8.92 -13.87
CA LYS A 137 1.63 -8.34 -14.81
C LYS A 137 1.30 -6.91 -15.23
N TRP A 138 0.03 -6.51 -15.18
CA TRP A 138 -0.34 -5.12 -15.48
C TRP A 138 0.26 -4.15 -14.45
N ALA A 139 0.33 -4.56 -13.18
CA ALA A 139 0.93 -3.76 -12.13
C ALA A 139 2.47 -3.68 -12.21
N ASP A 140 3.13 -4.41 -13.12
CA ASP A 140 4.59 -4.49 -13.22
C ASP A 140 5.26 -3.15 -13.52
N GLN A 141 4.54 -2.27 -14.24
CA GLN A 141 5.03 -0.97 -14.66
C GLN A 141 4.57 0.17 -13.74
N LEU A 142 3.78 -0.13 -12.71
CA LEU A 142 3.16 0.90 -11.88
C LEU A 142 3.92 1.09 -10.56
N ARG A 143 4.00 2.35 -10.10
CA ARG A 143 4.41 2.70 -8.73
C ARG A 143 3.20 2.98 -7.85
N PHE A 144 2.93 2.07 -6.92
CA PHE A 144 1.92 2.27 -5.88
C PHE A 144 2.19 1.38 -4.66
N SER A 145 1.55 1.72 -3.54
CA SER A 145 1.47 0.86 -2.36
C SER A 145 0.00 0.60 -2.04
N LEU A 146 -0.42 -0.66 -2.06
CA LEU A 146 -1.71 -1.10 -1.57
C LEU A 146 -1.55 -1.52 -0.11
N HIS A 147 -2.44 -1.02 0.75
CA HIS A 147 -2.55 -1.41 2.15
C HIS A 147 -3.96 -1.87 2.41
N VAL A 148 -4.13 -3.12 2.83
CA VAL A 148 -5.45 -3.73 3.10
C VAL A 148 -5.51 -4.13 4.57
N ALA A 149 -6.66 -4.01 5.21
CA ALA A 149 -6.92 -4.58 6.53
C ALA A 149 -6.46 -6.05 6.58
N ASN A 150 -5.63 -6.41 7.58
CA ASN A 150 -5.10 -7.78 7.74
C ASN A 150 -5.91 -8.65 8.71
N SER A 151 -7.12 -8.20 9.07
CA SER A 151 -8.04 -8.95 9.93
C SER A 151 -9.44 -8.91 9.32
N PRO A 152 -10.17 -10.05 9.29
CA PRO A 152 -11.55 -10.09 8.78
C PRO A 152 -12.49 -9.13 9.52
N TYR A 153 -12.20 -8.82 10.78
CA TYR A 153 -13.03 -7.95 11.62
C TYR A 153 -12.88 -6.46 11.30
N ASP A 154 -11.95 -6.08 10.43
CA ASP A 154 -11.56 -4.69 10.19
C ASP A 154 -11.99 -4.13 8.82
N TYR A 155 -12.99 -4.76 8.18
CA TYR A 155 -13.50 -4.39 6.84
C TYR A 155 -14.70 -3.43 6.85
N GLU A 156 -15.21 -3.04 8.01
CA GLU A 156 -16.38 -2.13 8.10
C GLU A 156 -16.06 -0.64 7.89
N ARG A 157 -14.84 -0.33 7.47
CA ARG A 157 -14.29 1.03 7.38
C ARG A 157 -14.20 1.55 5.94
N ALA A 158 -14.22 2.87 5.77
CA ALA A 158 -14.04 3.55 4.49
C ALA A 158 -12.63 3.36 3.90
N ASP A 159 -11.65 3.14 4.76
CA ASP A 159 -10.24 2.91 4.47
C ASP A 159 -9.86 1.42 4.68
N ALA A 160 -10.77 0.49 4.36
CA ALA A 160 -10.51 -0.95 4.48
C ALA A 160 -9.33 -1.36 3.59
N ALA A 161 -9.21 -0.73 2.42
CA ALA A 161 -7.99 -0.67 1.65
C ALA A 161 -7.64 0.79 1.30
N VAL A 162 -6.35 1.06 1.18
CA VAL A 162 -5.80 2.34 0.75
C VAL A 162 -4.75 2.09 -0.30
N ILE A 163 -4.78 2.84 -1.40
CA ILE A 163 -3.72 2.82 -2.42
C ILE A 163 -3.03 4.18 -2.45
N ASP A 164 -1.73 4.16 -2.17
CA ASP A 164 -0.84 5.31 -2.32
C ASP A 164 -0.18 5.24 -3.70
N VAL A 165 -0.61 6.11 -4.62
CA VAL A 165 -0.25 6.06 -6.05
C VAL A 165 0.65 7.23 -6.43
N GLY A 166 1.74 6.95 -7.14
CA GLY A 166 2.55 8.01 -7.75
C GLY A 166 1.71 8.84 -8.73
N VAL A 167 1.91 10.16 -8.77
CA VAL A 167 1.10 11.06 -9.61
C VAL A 167 1.07 10.64 -11.09
N GLN A 168 2.18 10.11 -11.60
CA GLN A 168 2.30 9.64 -12.98
C GLN A 168 1.59 8.30 -13.23
N ASP A 169 1.41 7.50 -12.18
CA ASP A 169 0.86 6.15 -12.23
C ASP A 169 -0.65 6.11 -11.97
N GLU A 170 -1.24 7.21 -11.47
CA GLU A 170 -2.68 7.31 -11.14
C GLU A 170 -3.57 6.83 -12.30
N PRO A 171 -3.39 7.26 -13.56
CA PRO A 171 -4.21 6.76 -14.67
C PRO A 171 -4.11 5.25 -14.89
N GLY A 172 -2.94 4.66 -14.64
CA GLY A 172 -2.70 3.22 -14.75
C GLY A 172 -3.42 2.44 -13.65
N VAL A 173 -3.31 2.90 -12.41
CA VAL A 173 -4.01 2.31 -11.26
C VAL A 173 -5.52 2.46 -11.41
N MET A 174 -6.02 3.60 -11.91
CA MET A 174 -7.46 3.78 -12.13
C MET A 174 -8.02 2.78 -13.15
N ARG A 175 -7.29 2.47 -14.23
CA ARG A 175 -7.71 1.44 -15.19
C ARG A 175 -7.71 0.04 -14.58
N LEU A 176 -6.73 -0.27 -13.74
CA LEU A 176 -6.67 -1.53 -13.00
C LEU A 176 -7.89 -1.67 -12.08
N LEU A 177 -8.21 -0.62 -11.31
CA LEU A 177 -9.37 -0.60 -10.42
C LEU A 177 -10.69 -0.68 -11.19
N GLU A 178 -10.82 0.01 -12.33
CA GLU A 178 -12.02 -0.09 -13.17
C GLU A 178 -12.24 -1.53 -13.67
N ALA A 179 -11.17 -2.18 -14.14
CA ALA A 179 -11.23 -3.57 -14.58
C ALA A 179 -11.63 -4.52 -13.45
N PHE A 180 -11.05 -4.32 -12.25
CA PHE A 180 -11.40 -5.06 -11.04
C PHE A 180 -12.88 -4.88 -10.67
N LEU A 181 -13.36 -3.64 -10.58
CA LEU A 181 -14.75 -3.36 -10.20
C LEU A 181 -15.77 -3.86 -11.22
N ARG A 182 -15.38 -3.94 -12.51
CA ARG A 182 -16.22 -4.55 -13.54
C ARG A 182 -16.39 -6.05 -13.32
N GLN A 183 -15.34 -6.73 -12.83
CA GLN A 183 -15.37 -8.17 -12.51
C GLN A 183 -16.00 -8.44 -11.14
N SER A 184 -15.98 -7.47 -10.24
CA SER A 184 -16.55 -7.58 -8.88
C SER A 184 -17.40 -6.35 -8.53
N PRO A 185 -18.62 -6.21 -9.08
CA PRO A 185 -19.45 -5.01 -8.89
C PRO A 185 -19.86 -4.75 -7.44
N SER A 186 -19.90 -5.80 -6.60
CA SER A 186 -20.20 -5.72 -5.17
C SER A 186 -18.96 -5.59 -4.29
N ALA A 187 -17.77 -5.36 -4.87
CA ALA A 187 -16.52 -5.30 -4.13
C ALA A 187 -16.44 -4.13 -3.14
N LEU A 188 -17.22 -3.07 -3.35
CA LEU A 188 -17.20 -1.88 -2.52
C LEU A 188 -18.51 -1.73 -1.75
N THR A 189 -18.42 -1.41 -0.46
CA THR A 189 -19.56 -0.98 0.35
C THR A 189 -19.50 0.53 0.54
N PRO A 190 -20.43 1.33 0.01
CA PRO A 190 -20.39 2.79 0.22
C PRO A 190 -20.37 3.17 1.71
N ARG A 191 -19.40 4.00 2.11
CA ARG A 191 -19.26 4.50 3.50
C ARG A 191 -19.36 6.03 3.63
N GLY A 192 -19.57 6.74 2.52
CA GLY A 192 -19.45 8.20 2.47
C GLY A 192 -18.03 8.65 2.14
N VAL A 193 -17.75 9.93 2.33
CA VAL A 193 -16.45 10.56 2.00
C VAL A 193 -15.70 10.85 3.31
N PRO A 194 -14.57 10.18 3.59
CA PRO A 194 -13.72 10.45 4.75
C PRO A 194 -13.33 11.93 4.88
N PHE A 195 -13.19 12.40 6.11
CA PHE A 195 -12.73 13.74 6.41
C PHE A 195 -11.41 14.08 5.69
N ALA A 196 -11.30 15.33 5.22
CA ALA A 196 -10.15 15.82 4.45
C ALA A 196 -9.87 15.05 3.14
N THR A 197 -10.89 14.40 2.58
CA THR A 197 -10.87 13.79 1.23
C THR A 197 -11.94 14.41 0.35
N VAL A 198 -11.85 14.17 -0.96
CA VAL A 198 -12.86 14.58 -1.95
C VAL A 198 -13.33 13.36 -2.73
N GLU A 199 -14.53 13.42 -3.31
CA GLU A 199 -14.98 12.37 -4.23
C GLU A 199 -14.15 12.43 -5.52
N GLY A 200 -13.51 11.32 -5.86
CA GLY A 200 -12.65 11.15 -7.02
C GLY A 200 -13.25 10.21 -8.07
N PRO A 201 -12.41 9.77 -9.02
CA PRO A 201 -12.81 8.80 -10.04
C PRO A 201 -13.34 7.50 -9.42
N LEU A 202 -14.24 6.81 -10.14
CA LEU A 202 -14.94 5.60 -9.66
C LEU A 202 -15.75 5.81 -8.36
N LYS A 203 -16.06 7.08 -8.01
CA LYS A 203 -16.72 7.48 -6.74
C LYS A 203 -15.93 7.08 -5.50
N LEU A 204 -14.62 6.88 -5.65
CA LEU A 204 -13.72 6.60 -4.54
C LEU A 204 -13.32 7.90 -3.86
N ALA A 205 -13.17 7.87 -2.54
CA ALA A 205 -12.58 9.01 -1.85
C ALA A 205 -11.09 9.14 -2.22
N ARG A 206 -10.67 10.37 -2.50
CA ARG A 206 -9.34 10.73 -3.00
C ARG A 206 -8.75 11.84 -2.15
N ALA A 207 -7.46 11.78 -1.88
CA ALA A 207 -6.72 12.90 -1.29
C ALA A 207 -5.32 13.03 -1.89
N GLU A 208 -4.78 14.24 -1.80
CA GLU A 208 -3.38 14.51 -2.12
C GLU A 208 -2.54 14.47 -0.85
N ALA A 209 -1.42 13.76 -0.93
CA ALA A 209 -0.47 13.58 0.16
C ALA A 209 0.94 13.84 -0.37
N LYS A 210 1.89 14.14 0.51
CA LYS A 210 3.26 14.45 0.11
C LYS A 210 4.31 13.88 1.04
N GLU A 211 3.97 13.77 2.31
CA GLU A 211 4.93 13.45 3.35
C GLU A 211 4.92 11.95 3.68
N ARG A 212 6.00 11.50 4.31
CA ARG A 212 6.10 10.13 4.81
C ARG A 212 5.04 9.84 5.87
N GLY A 213 4.67 10.85 6.66
CA GLY A 213 3.64 10.75 7.68
C GLY A 213 2.23 10.55 7.12
N ASP A 214 2.03 10.71 5.81
CA ASP A 214 0.74 10.47 5.16
C ASP A 214 0.57 9.04 4.64
N LEU A 215 1.63 8.22 4.64
CA LEU A 215 1.57 6.86 4.10
C LEU A 215 0.61 5.99 4.89
N CYS A 216 -0.07 5.06 4.20
CA CYS A 216 -1.02 4.15 4.82
C CYS A 216 -2.06 4.93 5.67
N ASP A 217 -2.15 4.64 6.97
CA ASP A 217 -3.13 5.20 7.92
C ASP A 217 -2.73 6.59 8.44
N GLY A 218 -1.49 7.03 8.19
CA GLY A 218 -0.93 8.24 8.77
C GLY A 218 -1.68 9.51 8.34
N PHE A 219 -2.19 9.55 7.11
CA PHE A 219 -2.98 10.68 6.59
C PHE A 219 -4.21 10.97 7.47
N GLY A 220 -5.03 9.95 7.74
CA GLY A 220 -6.26 10.10 8.50
C GLY A 220 -5.99 10.61 9.91
N TRP A 221 -5.02 9.97 10.60
CA TRP A 221 -4.60 10.38 11.94
C TRP A 221 -4.08 11.80 11.99
N ARG A 222 -3.19 12.18 11.06
CA ARG A 222 -2.61 13.52 11.01
C ARG A 222 -3.68 14.58 10.78
N ARG A 223 -4.52 14.42 9.74
CA ARG A 223 -5.59 15.37 9.41
C ARG A 223 -6.61 15.53 10.54
N CYS A 224 -7.02 14.41 11.15
CA CYS A 224 -7.93 14.45 12.29
C CYS A 224 -7.28 15.14 13.50
N SER A 225 -6.00 14.88 13.77
CA SER A 225 -5.28 15.54 14.87
C SER A 225 -5.11 17.04 14.63
N GLU A 226 -4.79 17.47 13.41
CA GLU A 226 -4.69 18.88 13.03
C GLU A 226 -6.04 19.59 13.23
N ALA A 227 -7.13 19.02 12.72
CA ALA A 227 -8.48 19.57 12.88
C ALA A 227 -8.88 19.70 14.36
N VAL A 228 -8.54 18.68 15.15
CA VAL A 228 -8.76 18.66 16.60
C VAL A 228 -8.00 19.81 17.28
N LEU A 229 -6.71 19.96 16.99
CA LEU A 229 -5.91 21.04 17.58
C LEU A 229 -6.38 22.44 17.17
N GLN A 230 -7.05 22.56 16.01
CA GLN A 230 -7.57 23.81 15.47
C GLN A 230 -9.02 24.13 15.87
N GLY A 231 -9.68 23.28 16.67
CA GLY A 231 -11.05 23.55 17.12
C GLY A 231 -12.15 23.20 16.11
N GLN A 232 -11.84 22.43 15.05
CA GLN A 232 -12.76 22.14 13.94
C GLN A 232 -13.65 20.90 14.17
N PHE A 233 -14.15 20.71 15.39
CA PHE A 233 -14.89 19.50 15.80
C PHE A 233 -16.40 19.61 15.63
#